data_AF-A0A2P8FRC1-F1
#
_entry.id   AF-A0A2P8FRC1-F1
#
_cell.length_a   1.000
_cell.length_b   1.000
_cell.length_c   1.000
_cell.angle_alpha   90.00
_cell.angle_beta   90.00
_cell.angle_gamma   90.00
#
_symmetry.space_group_name_H-M   'P 1'
#
loop_
_entity.id
_entity.type
_entity.pdbx_description
1 polymer ?
#
loop_
_entity_poly.entity_id
_entity_poly.type
_entity_poly.pdbx_seq_one_letter_code
_entity_poly.pdbx_strand_id
1 'polypeptide(L)' 'MRKKSRQVELAERLRSRLDFLENLMSSSSTEISDAKFEEVRAEAVRLREMLKILEHFR' A
#
# COMPACT_ATOMS: atom_id res chain seq x y z
N MET A 1 7.93 -10.85 -24.32
CA MET A 1 7.43 -9.63 -23.64
C MET A 1 6.56 -9.92 -22.39
N ARG A 2 6.93 -10.85 -21.48
CA ARG A 2 6.08 -11.27 -20.34
C ARG A 2 6.32 -10.60 -18.98
N LYS A 3 7.46 -9.91 -18.78
CA LYS A 3 7.81 -9.31 -17.47
C LYS A 3 7.04 -8.01 -17.18
N LYS A 4 6.72 -7.23 -18.21
CA LYS A 4 6.00 -5.95 -18.06
C LYS A 4 4.60 -6.12 -17.46
N SER A 5 3.88 -7.22 -17.71
CA SER A 5 2.53 -7.39 -17.13
C SER A 5 2.54 -7.72 -15.64
N ARG A 6 3.49 -8.56 -15.17
CA ARG A 6 3.56 -8.93 -13.74
C ARG A 6 3.97 -7.77 -12.84
N GLN A 7 4.87 -6.91 -13.31
CA GLN A 7 5.32 -5.74 -12.54
C GLN A 7 4.21 -4.68 -12.44
N VAL A 8 3.43 -4.50 -13.53
CA VAL A 8 2.27 -3.61 -13.53
C VAL A 8 1.17 -4.15 -12.62
N GLU A 9 0.83 -5.43 -12.72
CA GLU A 9 -0.19 -6.06 -11.87
C GLU A 9 0.20 -6.03 -10.37
N LEU A 10 1.49 -6.22 -10.06
CA LEU A 10 1.99 -6.07 -8.70
C LEU A 10 1.88 -4.62 -8.21
N ALA A 11 2.26 -3.65 -9.04
CA ALA A 11 2.15 -2.23 -8.68
C ALA A 11 0.70 -1.81 -8.46
N GLU A 12 -0.24 -2.28 -9.28
CA GLU A 12 -1.68 -2.04 -9.10
C GLU A 12 -2.19 -2.62 -7.78
N ARG A 13 -1.83 -3.87 -7.45
CA ARG A 13 -2.21 -4.48 -6.17
C ARG A 13 -1.67 -3.72 -4.96
N LEU A 14 -0.43 -3.26 -5.03
CA LEU A 14 0.19 -2.48 -3.95
C LEU A 14 -0.51 -1.12 -3.78
N ARG A 15 -0.89 -0.45 -4.88
CA ARG A 15 -1.66 0.80 -4.85
C ARG A 15 -3.04 0.59 -4.25
N SER A 16 -3.80 -0.39 -4.72
CA SER A 16 -5.13 -0.68 -4.16
C SER A 16 -5.08 -1.03 -2.67
N ARG A 17 -4.02 -1.74 -2.23
CA ARG A 17 -3.81 -2.02 -0.81
C ARG A 17 -3.48 -0.75 -0.02
N LEU A 18 -2.62 0.11 -0.55
CA LEU A 18 -2.28 1.38 0.08
C LEU A 18 -3.52 2.28 0.23
N ASP A 19 -4.33 2.40 -0.81
CA ASP A 19 -5.57 3.17 -0.79
C ASP A 19 -6.54 2.63 0.28
N PHE A 20 -6.66 1.30 0.41
CA PHE A 20 -7.46 0.68 1.46
C PHE A 20 -6.97 1.06 2.87
N LEU A 21 -5.66 1.01 3.11
CA LEU A 21 -5.09 1.35 4.43
C LEU A 21 -5.24 2.84 4.74
N GLU A 22 -5.10 3.71 3.75
CA GLU A 22 -5.31 5.15 3.91
C GLU A 22 -6.77 5.49 4.19
N ASN A 23 -7.70 4.83 3.51
CA ASN A 23 -9.12 4.94 3.79
C ASN A 23 -9.47 4.43 5.20
N LEU A 24 -8.85 3.33 5.63
CA LEU A 24 -9.04 2.78 6.97
C LEU A 24 -8.57 3.75 8.06
N MET A 25 -7.45 4.44 7.85
CA MET A 25 -6.93 5.45 8.78
C MET A 25 -7.70 6.78 8.73
N SER A 26 -8.27 7.13 7.57
CA SER A 26 -9.01 8.40 7.38
C SER A 26 -10.48 8.30 7.79
N SER A 27 -11.01 7.08 7.88
CA SER A 27 -12.39 6.82 8.26
C SER A 27 -12.58 7.07 9.76
N SER A 28 -13.24 8.17 10.08
CA SER A 28 -13.58 8.59 11.45
C SER A 28 -14.54 7.65 12.18
N SER A 29 -15.15 6.69 11.49
CA SER A 29 -16.04 5.67 12.06
C SER A 29 -15.33 4.38 12.47
N THR A 30 -14.02 4.27 12.22
CA THR A 30 -13.26 3.07 12.56
C THR A 30 -12.71 3.22 13.97
N GLU A 31 -13.31 2.51 14.95
CA GLU A 31 -12.74 2.32 16.28
C GLU A 31 -11.51 1.38 16.20
N ILE A 32 -10.47 1.82 15.49
CA ILE A 32 -9.17 1.15 15.50
C ILE A 32 -8.38 1.64 16.71
N SER A 33 -7.82 0.70 17.48
CA SER A 33 -6.92 1.02 18.58
C SER A 33 -5.63 1.67 18.06
N ASP A 34 -4.94 2.43 18.91
CA ASP A 34 -3.65 3.05 18.57
C ASP A 34 -2.62 2.03 18.08
N ALA A 35 -2.60 0.83 18.70
CA ALA A 35 -1.75 -0.27 18.25
C ALA A 35 -2.08 -0.70 16.81
N LYS A 36 -3.37 -0.78 16.48
CA LYS A 36 -3.80 -1.13 15.13
C LYS A 36 -3.52 -0.03 14.12
N PHE A 37 -3.65 1.23 14.54
CA PHE A 37 -3.29 2.38 13.73
C PHE A 37 -1.81 2.37 13.36
N GLU A 38 -0.91 2.14 14.33
CA GLU A 38 0.53 2.06 14.05
C GLU A 38 0.90 0.86 13.15
N GLU A 39 0.23 -0.29 13.30
CA GLU A 39 0.40 -1.42 12.37
C GLU A 39 0.03 -1.04 10.93
N VAL A 40 -1.13 -0.41 10.75
CA VAL A 40 -1.65 0.02 9.44
C VAL A 40 -0.73 1.07 8.83
N ARG A 41 -0.26 2.03 9.63
CA ARG A 41 0.71 3.05 9.23
C ARG A 41 2.04 2.44 8.79
N ALA A 42 2.58 1.49 9.56
CA ALA A 42 3.83 0.81 9.22
C ALA A 42 3.69 -0.06 7.95
N GLU A 43 2.52 -0.68 7.73
CA GLU A 43 2.22 -1.38 6.47
C GLU A 43 2.17 -0.40 5.30
N ALA A 44 1.48 0.74 5.43
CA ALA A 44 1.40 1.76 4.39
C ALA A 44 2.79 2.32 3.99
N VAL A 45 3.68 2.55 4.96
CA VAL A 45 5.07 2.98 4.69
C VAL A 45 5.82 1.94 3.87
N ARG A 46 5.77 0.66 4.25
CA ARG A 46 6.44 -0.43 3.52
C ARG A 46 5.92 -0.56 2.08
N LEU A 47 4.61 -0.43 1.88
CA LEU A 47 4.01 -0.49 0.54
C LEU A 47 4.46 0.68 -0.34
N ARG A 48 4.58 1.89 0.22
CA ARG A 48 5.13 3.06 -0.48
C ARG A 48 6.58 2.86 -0.91
N GLU A 49 7.40 2.27 -0.04
CA GLU A 49 8.80 1.93 -0.37
C GLU A 49 8.88 0.88 -1.48
N MET A 50 8.07 -0.19 -1.41
CA MET A 50 8.01 -1.21 -2.45
C MET A 50 7.56 -0.63 -3.80
N LEU A 51 6.58 0.27 -3.80
CA LEU A 51 6.15 0.99 -5.01
C LEU A 51 7.26 1.84 -5.59
N LYS A 52 7.99 2.60 -4.76
CA LYS A 52 9.12 3.43 -5.20
C LYS A 52 10.22 2.58 -5.86
N ILE A 53 10.51 1.41 -5.30
CA ILE A 53 11.47 0.46 -5.87
C ILE A 53 10.97 -0.01 -7.25
N LEU A 54 9.70 -0.42 -7.35
CA LEU A 54 9.12 -0.89 -8.61
C LEU A 54 9.06 0.19 -9.70
N GLU A 55 8.87 1.45 -9.33
CA GLU A 55 8.89 2.61 -10.22
C GLU A 55 10.31 2.98 -10.66
N HIS A 56 11.32 2.76 -9.81
CA HIS A 56 12.73 2.97 -10.17
C HIS A 56 13.25 1.93 -11.18
N PHE A 57 12.61 0.77 -11.26
CA PHE A 57 12.91 -0.29 -12.24
C PHE A 57 12.07 -0.22 -13.52
N ARG A 58 11.32 0.87 -13.75
CA ARG A 58 10.48 1.09 -14.93
C ARG A 58 11.19 1.93 -15.99
#